data_AF-A0A453P187-F1
#
_entry.id   AF-A0A453P187-F1
#
_cell.length_a   1.000
_cell.length_b   1.000
_cell.length_c   1.000
_cell.angle_alpha   90.00
_cell.angle_beta   90.00
_cell.angle_gamma   90.00
#
_symmetry.space_group_name_H-M   'P 1'
#
loop_
_entity.id
_entity.type
_entity.pdbx_description
1 polymer ?
#
loop_
_entity_poly.entity_id
_entity_poly.type
_entity_poly.pdbx_seq_one_letter_code
_entity_poly.pdbx_strand_id
1 'polypeptide(L)'
;MATGVAPAPLPHVKVRGGGIGFTKSVDFAKVLSVPGALRTASSRGRALVVWSSSTESDTMELEPASEGSPLLVPRQKYCESIHQTRRRKTRTVMVGNVALGSDHPMRIQTMTTSDTKDVAKTVEEVMRIADKGADFVRITVQGKKEADACFEIKNTLVQKNYNIPLVADIHFAPTVALRVAECFDKIRVNPGNFADRRAQFEKLEYTEDDYEKELEHIEKVFSPLVEKCKKYGRAMRIGTNHGSLSDRIMSYYGDSPRGMVIISFLTIYLTII
;
A
#
# COMPACT_ATOMS: atom_id res chain seq x y z
N MET A 1 -3.12 62.90 -8.74
CA MET A 1 -2.76 61.55 -8.26
C MET A 1 -3.75 61.12 -7.18
N ALA A 2 -5.06 61.06 -7.42
CA ALA A 2 -5.75 59.98 -8.16
C ALA A 2 -5.40 58.59 -7.58
N THR A 3 -6.19 57.95 -6.70
CA THR A 3 -7.52 57.29 -6.86
C THR A 3 -7.51 56.13 -7.88
N GLY A 4 -8.05 54.92 -7.62
CA GLY A 4 -8.59 54.35 -6.37
C GLY A 4 -9.66 53.26 -6.61
N VAL A 5 -9.62 52.16 -5.84
CA VAL A 5 -10.65 51.10 -5.68
C VAL A 5 -10.93 50.19 -6.89
N ALA A 6 -11.32 48.93 -6.64
CA ALA A 6 -11.68 47.89 -7.63
C ALA A 6 -13.20 47.62 -7.64
N PRO A 7 -13.77 46.96 -8.68
CA PRO A 7 -14.03 45.52 -8.57
C PRO A 7 -13.96 44.74 -9.91
N ALA A 8 -14.30 43.44 -9.90
CA ALA A 8 -14.33 42.54 -11.06
C ALA A 8 -15.72 42.42 -11.72
N PRO A 9 -15.79 42.00 -13.01
CA PRO A 9 -16.94 41.25 -13.51
C PRO A 9 -16.63 40.06 -14.45
N LEU A 10 -17.54 39.10 -14.45
CA LEU A 10 -17.95 38.21 -15.55
C LEU A 10 -19.44 38.55 -15.84
N PRO A 11 -20.15 38.11 -16.93
CA PRO A 11 -19.88 36.95 -17.82
C PRO A 11 -20.23 37.17 -19.34
N HIS A 12 -20.40 36.06 -20.09
CA HIS A 12 -20.98 35.89 -21.44
C HIS A 12 -20.08 36.21 -22.67
N VAL A 13 -19.91 35.35 -23.72
CA VAL A 13 -20.85 34.55 -24.58
C VAL A 13 -21.59 35.47 -25.58
N LYS A 14 -21.58 35.34 -26.92
CA LYS A 14 -21.47 34.27 -27.97
C LYS A 14 -20.86 34.96 -29.25
N VAL A 15 -20.45 34.39 -30.40
CA VAL A 15 -20.22 33.07 -31.08
C VAL A 15 -19.33 33.41 -32.35
N ARG A 16 -18.75 32.61 -33.27
CA ARG A 16 -18.78 31.24 -33.86
C ARG A 16 -17.33 30.91 -34.37
N GLY A 17 -16.99 29.82 -35.07
CA GLY A 17 -17.74 28.65 -35.55
C GLY A 17 -16.85 27.65 -36.31
N GLY A 18 -17.30 26.40 -36.45
CA GLY A 18 -16.49 25.23 -36.85
C GLY A 18 -15.80 24.64 -35.60
N GLY A 19 -16.04 23.40 -35.15
CA GLY A 19 -16.53 22.20 -35.84
C GLY A 19 -15.36 21.21 -35.88
N ILE A 20 -15.43 19.99 -35.33
CA ILE A 20 -16.56 19.09 -35.08
C ILE A 20 -16.61 18.68 -33.59
N GLY A 21 -17.80 18.35 -33.08
CA GLY A 21 -17.95 17.67 -31.78
C GLY A 21 -18.70 16.35 -31.94
N PHE A 22 -18.40 15.36 -31.10
CA PHE A 22 -19.22 14.16 -30.93
C PHE A 22 -19.41 13.82 -29.45
N THR A 23 -20.49 13.10 -29.15
CA THR A 23 -21.09 13.00 -27.82
C THR A 23 -20.64 11.78 -27.02
N LYS A 24 -20.99 11.81 -25.73
CA LYS A 24 -20.92 10.67 -24.80
C LYS A 24 -21.47 9.39 -25.45
N SER A 25 -20.75 8.28 -25.28
CA SER A 25 -21.37 7.03 -24.87
C SER A 25 -20.37 6.21 -24.07
N VAL A 26 -20.84 5.63 -22.96
CA VAL A 26 -20.32 4.36 -22.47
C VAL A 26 -21.10 3.28 -23.23
N ASP A 27 -20.47 2.15 -23.60
CA ASP A 27 -20.99 0.79 -23.32
C ASP A 27 -20.44 -0.33 -24.24
N PHE A 28 -20.20 -1.46 -23.57
CA PHE A 28 -20.33 -2.87 -23.99
C PHE A 28 -19.65 -3.42 -25.27
N ALA A 29 -18.68 -4.30 -24.99
CA ALA A 29 -18.67 -5.72 -25.38
C ALA A 29 -19.26 -6.10 -26.75
N LYS A 30 -18.37 -6.37 -27.72
CA LYS A 30 -18.71 -6.97 -29.02
C LYS A 30 -18.78 -8.50 -28.93
N VAL A 31 -19.92 -9.04 -28.49
CA VAL A 31 -20.16 -10.49 -28.48
C VAL A 31 -20.26 -11.02 -29.91
N LEU A 32 -19.47 -12.05 -30.23
CA LEU A 32 -19.59 -12.78 -31.50
C LEU A 32 -20.82 -13.69 -31.48
N SER A 33 -21.65 -13.59 -32.51
CA SER A 33 -22.88 -14.37 -32.64
C SER A 33 -22.59 -15.78 -33.17
N VAL A 34 -22.91 -16.81 -32.38
CA VAL A 34 -22.98 -18.19 -32.86
C VAL A 34 -24.20 -18.34 -33.79
N PRO A 35 -24.06 -18.91 -35.01
CA PRO A 35 -25.21 -19.16 -35.88
C PRO A 35 -26.07 -20.31 -35.36
N GLY A 36 -27.40 -20.16 -35.37
CA GLY A 36 -28.34 -21.27 -35.10
C GLY A 36 -29.22 -21.14 -33.85
N ALA A 37 -29.93 -20.03 -33.68
CA ALA A 37 -31.02 -19.92 -32.71
C ALA A 37 -32.26 -19.25 -33.33
N LEU A 38 -33.41 -19.91 -33.23
CA LEU A 38 -34.67 -19.43 -33.82
C LEU A 38 -35.25 -18.29 -32.98
N ARG A 39 -35.63 -17.17 -33.62
CA ARG A 39 -36.25 -16.03 -32.92
C ARG A 39 -37.74 -16.24 -32.73
N THR A 40 -38.18 -16.40 -31.49
CA THR A 40 -39.58 -16.19 -31.06
C THR A 40 -39.63 -15.05 -30.05
N ALA A 41 -40.56 -14.10 -30.25
CA ALA A 41 -40.68 -12.92 -29.40
C ALA A 41 -41.86 -13.09 -28.43
N SER A 42 -41.59 -12.98 -27.12
CA SER A 42 -42.63 -12.73 -26.11
C SER A 42 -42.05 -12.07 -24.86
N SER A 43 -42.94 -11.52 -24.03
CA SER A 43 -42.62 -10.57 -22.96
C SER A 43 -42.21 -11.20 -21.62
N ARG A 44 -41.65 -10.37 -20.72
CA ARG A 44 -41.41 -10.62 -19.28
C ARG A 44 -40.41 -11.73 -18.96
N GLY A 45 -39.12 -11.40 -19.08
CA GLY A 45 -38.03 -12.26 -18.64
C GLY A 45 -38.00 -12.45 -17.11
N ARG A 46 -38.44 -13.63 -16.65
CA ARG A 46 -37.84 -14.26 -15.47
C ARG A 46 -36.38 -14.57 -15.80
N ALA A 47 -35.45 -14.28 -14.90
CA ALA A 47 -34.06 -14.73 -15.05
C ALA A 47 -34.02 -16.27 -14.94
N LEU A 48 -33.76 -16.94 -16.05
CA LEU A 48 -33.59 -18.39 -16.08
C LEU A 48 -32.19 -18.73 -15.57
N VAL A 49 -32.09 -19.19 -14.32
CA VAL A 49 -30.80 -19.63 -13.75
C VAL A 49 -30.44 -20.99 -14.35
N VAL A 50 -29.64 -20.97 -15.42
CA VAL A 50 -29.00 -22.16 -15.97
C VAL A 50 -27.83 -22.53 -15.06
N TRP A 51 -27.93 -23.67 -14.39
CA TRP A 51 -26.84 -24.22 -13.59
C TRP A 51 -25.97 -25.12 -14.47
N SER A 52 -24.85 -24.60 -14.96
CA SER A 52 -23.85 -25.41 -15.68
C SER A 52 -23.05 -26.22 -14.68
N SER A 53 -23.38 -27.51 -14.53
CA SER A 53 -22.65 -28.46 -13.69
C SER A 53 -21.36 -28.95 -14.37
N SER A 54 -20.45 -28.03 -14.68
CA SER A 54 -19.12 -28.29 -15.21
C SER A 54 -18.11 -28.34 -14.06
N THR A 55 -17.78 -29.54 -13.57
CA THR A 55 -16.68 -29.77 -12.62
C THR A 55 -15.32 -29.77 -13.34
N GLU A 56 -15.05 -28.69 -14.06
CA GLU A 56 -13.76 -28.41 -14.68
C GLU A 56 -13.11 -27.23 -13.96
N SER A 57 -11.79 -27.24 -13.86
CA SER A 57 -11.06 -26.23 -13.11
C SER A 57 -10.95 -24.92 -13.89
N ASP A 58 -11.82 -23.95 -13.61
CA ASP A 58 -11.76 -22.57 -14.09
C ASP A 58 -10.35 -21.97 -13.91
N THR A 59 -9.54 -22.10 -14.95
CA THR A 59 -8.10 -21.79 -14.93
C THR A 59 -7.77 -21.05 -16.22
N MET A 60 -7.89 -19.73 -16.15
CA MET A 60 -7.66 -18.85 -17.30
C MET A 60 -6.16 -18.73 -17.56
N GLU A 61 -5.65 -19.50 -18.53
CA GLU A 61 -4.32 -19.27 -19.10
C GLU A 61 -4.30 -17.96 -19.90
N LEU A 62 -3.11 -17.37 -20.04
CA LEU A 62 -2.91 -16.05 -20.64
C LEU A 62 -1.63 -16.08 -21.50
N GLU A 63 -1.72 -15.52 -22.70
CA GLU A 63 -0.62 -15.49 -23.68
C GLU A 63 0.56 -14.58 -23.28
N PRO A 64 1.81 -14.90 -23.69
CA PRO A 64 2.98 -14.06 -23.44
C PRO A 64 2.81 -12.62 -23.93
N ALA A 65 3.48 -11.68 -23.28
CA ALA A 65 3.45 -10.26 -23.70
C ALA A 65 4.30 -10.00 -24.97
N SER A 66 5.28 -10.87 -25.24
CA SER A 66 6.05 -10.91 -26.49
C SER A 66 6.64 -12.31 -26.71
N GLU A 67 6.90 -12.66 -27.96
CA GLU A 67 7.75 -13.81 -28.29
C GLU A 67 9.14 -13.70 -27.63
N GLY A 68 9.77 -14.84 -27.37
CA GLY A 68 11.10 -14.92 -26.73
C GLY A 68 11.16 -14.52 -25.25
N SER A 69 10.10 -13.92 -24.68
CA SER A 69 10.07 -13.59 -23.24
C SER A 69 9.84 -14.85 -22.40
N PRO A 70 10.76 -15.24 -21.49
CA PRO A 70 10.52 -16.38 -20.61
C PRO A 70 9.40 -16.04 -19.62
N LEU A 71 8.40 -16.91 -19.49
CA LEU A 71 7.26 -16.71 -18.59
C LEU A 71 7.73 -16.77 -17.13
N LEU A 72 8.01 -15.60 -16.55
CA LEU A 72 8.63 -15.41 -15.22
C LEU A 72 7.83 -15.94 -14.02
N VAL A 73 6.59 -16.40 -14.25
CA VAL A 73 5.78 -17.14 -13.27
C VAL A 73 5.01 -18.22 -14.06
N PRO A 74 5.01 -19.49 -13.63
CA PRO A 74 4.11 -20.50 -14.18
C PRO A 74 2.66 -20.02 -14.05
N ARG A 75 2.01 -19.74 -15.18
CA ARG A 75 0.75 -18.97 -15.22
C ARG A 75 -0.50 -19.74 -14.79
N GLN A 76 -0.30 -20.92 -14.22
CA GLN A 76 -1.28 -21.94 -13.87
C GLN A 76 -2.35 -21.48 -12.85
N LYS A 77 -2.14 -20.38 -12.11
CA LYS A 77 -3.22 -19.73 -11.34
C LYS A 77 -2.88 -18.28 -10.95
N TYR A 78 -3.49 -17.29 -11.60
CA TYR A 78 -3.38 -15.88 -11.18
C TYR A 78 -4.18 -15.57 -9.90
N CYS A 79 -5.42 -16.08 -9.82
CA CYS A 79 -6.30 -15.94 -8.66
C CYS A 79 -7.20 -17.18 -8.50
N GLU A 80 -7.89 -17.31 -7.37
CA GLU A 80 -8.80 -18.45 -7.12
C GLU A 80 -10.07 -18.41 -7.99
N SER A 81 -10.55 -17.21 -8.34
CA SER A 81 -11.66 -16.95 -9.25
C SER A 81 -11.56 -15.51 -9.80
N ILE A 82 -11.99 -15.31 -11.04
CA ILE A 82 -12.12 -13.98 -11.67
C ILE A 82 -13.49 -13.31 -11.40
N HIS A 83 -14.48 -14.08 -10.94
CA HIS A 83 -15.87 -13.66 -10.76
C HIS A 83 -16.31 -13.61 -9.28
N GLN A 84 -15.50 -14.12 -8.35
CA GLN A 84 -15.80 -14.15 -6.92
C GLN A 84 -14.59 -13.74 -6.07
N THR A 85 -14.78 -12.73 -5.22
CA THR A 85 -13.77 -12.29 -4.24
C THR A 85 -13.50 -13.38 -3.20
N ARG A 86 -12.41 -14.12 -3.38
CA ARG A 86 -11.89 -15.07 -2.38
C ARG A 86 -10.79 -14.40 -1.56
N ARG A 87 -10.83 -14.59 -0.24
CA ARG A 87 -9.86 -14.00 0.68
C ARG A 87 -8.70 -14.96 0.92
N ARG A 88 -7.52 -14.61 0.38
CA ARG A 88 -6.25 -15.31 0.63
C ARG A 88 -6.06 -15.58 2.13
N LYS A 89 -5.74 -16.84 2.47
CA LYS A 89 -5.36 -17.23 3.84
C LYS A 89 -4.01 -16.65 4.23
N THR A 90 -3.92 -16.14 5.46
CA THR A 90 -2.71 -15.53 6.05
C THR A 90 -2.72 -15.72 7.57
N ARG A 91 -1.54 -15.96 8.17
CA ARG A 91 -1.39 -15.92 9.64
C ARG A 91 -1.96 -14.64 10.26
N THR A 92 -2.47 -14.75 11.49
CA THR A 92 -2.84 -13.59 12.31
C THR A 92 -1.60 -12.94 12.92
N VAL A 93 -1.63 -11.61 12.99
CA VAL A 93 -0.67 -10.76 13.69
C VAL A 93 -1.45 -9.81 14.60
N MET A 94 -1.04 -9.70 15.86
CA MET A 94 -1.62 -8.73 16.80
C MET A 94 -0.98 -7.36 16.60
N VAL A 95 -1.80 -6.32 16.58
CA VAL A 95 -1.39 -4.91 16.52
C VAL A 95 -2.02 -4.22 17.74
N GLY A 96 -1.26 -4.12 18.83
CA GLY A 96 -1.84 -3.80 20.14
C GLY A 96 -2.91 -4.84 20.52
N ASN A 97 -4.11 -4.36 20.86
CA ASN A 97 -5.29 -5.20 21.15
C ASN A 97 -6.04 -5.70 19.90
N VAL A 98 -5.65 -5.33 18.68
CA VAL A 98 -6.41 -5.61 17.46
C VAL A 98 -5.76 -6.70 16.61
N ALA A 99 -6.50 -7.77 16.33
CA ALA A 99 -6.05 -8.90 15.50
C ALA A 99 -6.21 -8.64 13.99
N LEU A 100 -5.14 -8.84 13.22
CA LEU A 100 -5.07 -8.69 11.75
C LEU A 100 -4.66 -10.01 11.10
N GLY A 101 -5.55 -10.65 10.33
CA GLY A 101 -5.29 -11.93 9.65
C GLY A 101 -6.46 -12.33 8.74
N SER A 102 -6.39 -13.49 8.08
CA SER A 102 -7.46 -13.93 7.17
C SER A 102 -8.78 -14.30 7.86
N ASP A 103 -8.73 -14.46 9.18
CA ASP A 103 -9.81 -14.98 10.02
C ASP A 103 -10.41 -13.89 10.94
N HIS A 104 -9.99 -12.63 10.75
CA HIS A 104 -10.53 -11.43 11.40
C HIS A 104 -10.94 -10.39 10.34
N PRO A 105 -11.86 -9.44 10.60
CA PRO A 105 -12.29 -8.45 9.61
C PRO A 105 -11.15 -7.69 8.90
N MET A 106 -11.43 -7.12 7.72
CA MET A 106 -10.48 -6.22 7.08
C MET A 106 -10.33 -4.95 7.93
N ARG A 107 -9.10 -4.63 8.32
CA ARG A 107 -8.83 -3.53 9.26
C ARG A 107 -8.67 -2.20 8.53
N ILE A 108 -9.38 -1.18 9.01
CA ILE A 108 -9.34 0.19 8.50
C ILE A 108 -8.14 0.90 9.10
N GLN A 109 -7.16 1.26 8.26
CA GLN A 109 -6.00 2.07 8.66
C GLN A 109 -6.02 3.40 7.90
N THR A 110 -5.82 4.50 8.63
CA THR A 110 -5.57 5.82 8.04
C THR A 110 -4.26 6.42 8.59
N MET A 111 -3.97 7.68 8.27
CA MET A 111 -2.79 8.43 8.71
C MET A 111 -3.16 9.84 9.15
N THR A 112 -2.45 10.38 10.13
CA THR A 112 -2.60 11.79 10.54
C THR A 112 -2.05 12.75 9.48
N THR A 113 -2.55 13.98 9.51
CA THR A 113 -2.12 15.13 8.70
C THR A 113 -1.53 16.25 9.56
N SER A 114 -1.67 16.17 10.89
CA SER A 114 -0.97 17.02 11.86
C SER A 114 0.55 16.89 11.76
N ASP A 115 1.25 17.97 12.12
CA ASP A 115 2.66 17.88 12.49
C ASP A 115 2.75 17.11 13.81
N THR A 116 3.56 16.04 13.86
CA THR A 116 3.68 15.16 15.03
C THR A 116 4.34 15.85 16.24
N LYS A 117 5.01 16.99 16.04
CA LYS A 117 5.47 17.86 17.15
C LYS A 117 4.31 18.62 17.82
N ASP A 118 3.18 18.81 17.13
CA ASP A 118 1.95 19.36 17.71
C ASP A 118 1.15 18.22 18.37
N VAL A 119 1.53 17.93 19.62
CA VAL A 119 0.94 16.86 20.44
C VAL A 119 -0.57 17.04 20.58
N ALA A 120 -1.04 18.26 20.85
CA ALA A 120 -2.45 18.54 21.09
C ALA A 120 -3.30 18.26 19.85
N LYS A 121 -2.91 18.81 18.70
CA LYS A 121 -3.61 18.59 17.42
C LYS A 121 -3.51 17.15 16.93
N THR A 122 -2.39 16.48 17.18
CA THR A 122 -2.21 15.06 16.81
C THR A 122 -3.09 14.15 17.67
N VAL A 123 -3.21 14.42 18.98
CA VAL A 123 -4.14 13.71 19.87
C VAL A 123 -5.59 13.92 19.43
N GLU A 124 -6.00 15.17 19.14
CA GLU A 124 -7.35 15.47 18.66
C GLU A 124 -7.66 14.77 17.33
N GLU A 125 -6.72 14.79 16.38
CA GLU A 125 -6.88 14.10 15.10
C GLU A 125 -6.99 12.57 15.27
N VAL A 126 -6.18 11.96 16.14
CA VAL A 126 -6.24 10.52 16.45
C VAL A 126 -7.57 10.14 17.11
N MET A 127 -8.06 10.93 18.07
CA MET A 127 -9.37 10.72 18.71
C MET A 127 -10.49 10.74 17.66
N ARG A 128 -10.57 11.81 16.87
CA ARG A 128 -11.53 11.99 15.77
C ARG A 128 -11.48 10.88 14.71
N ILE A 129 -10.32 10.23 14.55
CA ILE A 129 -10.15 9.07 13.66
C ILE A 129 -10.67 7.79 14.32
N ALA A 130 -10.43 7.58 15.61
CA ALA A 130 -10.97 6.46 16.38
C ALA A 130 -12.50 6.51 16.47
N ASP A 131 -13.07 7.70 16.73
CA ASP A 131 -14.53 7.94 16.78
C ASP A 131 -15.25 7.61 15.47
N LYS A 132 -14.51 7.61 14.35
CA LYS A 132 -15.00 7.21 13.02
C LYS A 132 -14.82 5.72 12.72
N GLY A 133 -14.40 4.92 13.69
CA GLY A 133 -14.28 3.46 13.56
C GLY A 133 -13.06 2.97 12.79
N ALA A 134 -11.97 3.73 12.75
CA ALA A 134 -10.69 3.21 12.27
C ALA A 134 -10.10 2.21 13.28
N ASP A 135 -9.53 1.11 12.80
CA ASP A 135 -8.80 0.15 13.65
C ASP A 135 -7.40 0.65 14.00
N PHE A 136 -6.75 1.41 13.11
CA PHE A 136 -5.35 1.81 13.20
C PHE A 136 -5.12 3.26 12.75
N VAL A 137 -4.29 4.02 13.49
CA VAL A 137 -3.83 5.35 13.06
C VAL A 137 -2.32 5.34 12.83
N ARG A 138 -1.88 5.77 11.65
CA ARG A 138 -0.47 5.98 11.33
C ARG A 138 -0.04 7.41 11.59
N ILE A 139 1.15 7.59 12.16
CA ILE A 139 1.76 8.89 12.47
C ILE A 139 3.17 8.91 11.87
N THR A 140 3.59 10.05 11.30
CA THR A 140 4.93 10.20 10.70
C THR A 140 5.96 10.51 11.77
N VAL A 141 7.11 9.81 11.77
CA VAL A 141 8.18 10.07 12.75
C VAL A 141 9.50 10.16 12.01
N GLN A 142 9.93 11.40 11.76
CA GLN A 142 11.08 11.71 10.91
C GLN A 142 12.37 11.90 11.72
N GLY A 143 12.28 12.44 12.93
CA GLY A 143 13.41 12.74 13.79
C GLY A 143 13.13 12.50 15.28
N LYS A 144 14.06 12.95 16.12
CA LYS A 144 14.01 12.73 17.57
C LYS A 144 12.86 13.51 18.23
N LYS A 145 12.56 14.73 17.78
CA LYS A 145 11.50 15.57 18.38
C LYS A 145 10.11 14.96 18.19
N GLU A 146 9.87 14.41 17.01
CA GLU A 146 8.65 13.66 16.68
C GLU A 146 8.59 12.37 17.52
N ALA A 147 9.73 11.69 17.72
CA ALA A 147 9.83 10.50 18.56
C ALA A 147 9.59 10.77 20.06
N ASP A 148 9.98 11.95 20.55
CA ASP A 148 9.73 12.41 21.91
C ASP A 148 8.24 12.74 22.09
N ALA A 149 7.67 13.55 21.19
CA ALA A 149 6.24 13.87 21.14
C ALA A 149 5.33 12.62 21.01
N CYS A 150 5.81 11.56 20.35
CA CYS A 150 5.11 10.27 20.26
C CYS A 150 4.80 9.61 21.62
N PHE A 151 5.64 9.81 22.64
CA PHE A 151 5.33 9.34 24.01
C PHE A 151 4.22 10.16 24.65
N GLU A 152 4.27 11.49 24.51
CA GLU A 152 3.24 12.40 25.03
C GLU A 152 1.88 12.11 24.37
N ILE A 153 1.85 11.95 23.04
CA ILE A 153 0.65 11.57 22.28
C ILE A 153 0.04 10.26 22.82
N LYS A 154 0.85 9.18 22.95
CA LYS A 154 0.36 7.88 23.45
C LYS A 154 -0.14 7.99 24.90
N ASN A 155 0.59 8.71 25.76
CA ASN A 155 0.22 8.92 27.17
C ASN A 155 -1.10 9.70 27.30
N THR A 156 -1.26 10.81 26.58
CA THR A 156 -2.49 11.62 26.61
C THR A 156 -3.69 10.88 26.02
N LEU A 157 -3.50 10.05 24.99
CA LEU A 157 -4.56 9.18 24.46
C LEU A 157 -5.02 8.16 25.52
N VAL A 158 -4.09 7.47 26.18
CA VAL A 158 -4.40 6.52 27.26
C VAL A 158 -5.08 7.22 28.45
N GLN A 159 -4.62 8.41 28.85
CA GLN A 159 -5.28 9.24 29.89
C GLN A 159 -6.71 9.65 29.51
N LYS A 160 -7.00 9.81 28.22
CA LYS A 160 -8.35 10.06 27.68
C LYS A 160 -9.14 8.77 27.40
N ASN A 161 -8.60 7.60 27.75
CA ASN A 161 -9.15 6.26 27.52
C ASN A 161 -9.25 5.83 26.03
N TYR A 162 -8.44 6.44 25.14
CA TYR A 162 -8.34 6.06 23.73
C TYR A 162 -7.25 5.02 23.52
N ASN A 163 -7.66 3.76 23.39
CA ASN A 163 -6.77 2.60 23.25
C ASN A 163 -6.57 2.16 21.78
N ILE A 164 -6.70 3.07 20.82
CA ILE A 164 -6.48 2.77 19.40
C ILE A 164 -4.98 2.48 19.12
N PRO A 165 -4.63 1.37 18.45
CA PRO A 165 -3.24 1.08 18.13
C PRO A 165 -2.62 2.08 17.15
N LEU A 166 -1.43 2.57 17.49
CA LEU A 166 -0.66 3.53 16.72
C LEU A 166 0.40 2.85 15.85
N VAL A 167 0.57 3.37 14.63
CA VAL A 167 1.53 2.87 13.64
C VAL A 167 2.57 3.93 13.32
N ALA A 168 3.85 3.67 13.58
CA ALA A 168 4.92 4.62 13.28
C ALA A 168 5.34 4.50 11.81
N ASP A 169 5.44 5.61 11.10
CA ASP A 169 5.87 5.66 9.70
C ASP A 169 7.33 6.12 9.60
N ILE A 170 8.25 5.15 9.67
CA ILE A 170 9.70 5.42 9.62
C ILE A 170 10.21 5.29 8.19
N HIS A 171 11.11 6.23 7.83
CA HIS A 171 11.84 6.21 6.57
C HIS A 171 13.33 5.97 6.81
N PHE A 172 14.09 6.99 7.22
CA PHE A 172 15.58 7.00 7.19
C PHE A 172 16.26 7.05 8.59
N ALA A 173 15.62 6.53 9.65
CA ALA A 173 16.09 6.78 11.02
C ALA A 173 15.98 5.56 11.96
N PRO A 174 17.02 4.69 12.00
CA PRO A 174 17.03 3.51 12.88
C PRO A 174 16.94 3.85 14.38
N THR A 175 17.63 4.89 14.84
CA THR A 175 17.58 5.35 16.24
C THR A 175 16.20 5.84 16.65
N VAL A 176 15.46 6.46 15.71
CA VAL A 176 14.06 6.87 15.91
C VAL A 176 13.15 5.65 15.97
N ALA A 177 13.27 4.69 15.05
CA ALA A 177 12.49 3.46 15.07
C ALA A 177 12.65 2.68 16.38
N LEU A 178 13.89 2.54 16.85
CA LEU A 178 14.20 1.92 18.13
C LEU A 178 13.55 2.68 19.30
N ARG A 179 13.47 4.01 19.25
CA ARG A 179 12.83 4.82 20.29
C ARG A 179 11.31 4.65 20.30
N VAL A 180 10.64 4.74 19.14
CA VAL A 180 9.17 4.60 19.09
C VAL A 180 8.64 3.18 19.29
N ALA A 181 9.46 2.14 19.10
CA ALA A 181 9.08 0.75 19.41
C ALA A 181 8.66 0.53 20.88
N GLU A 182 9.06 1.43 21.80
CA GLU A 182 8.64 1.38 23.19
C GLU A 182 7.18 1.83 23.38
N CYS A 183 6.71 2.86 22.65
CA CYS A 183 5.39 3.47 22.84
C CYS A 183 4.34 3.15 21.75
N PHE A 184 4.77 2.73 20.55
CA PHE A 184 3.89 2.41 19.43
C PHE A 184 3.65 0.91 19.28
N ASP A 185 2.44 0.56 18.83
CA ASP A 185 1.95 -0.83 18.72
C ASP A 185 2.43 -1.54 17.44
N LYS A 186 2.80 -0.76 16.41
CA LYS A 186 3.29 -1.25 15.12
C LYS A 186 4.28 -0.29 14.47
N ILE A 187 5.37 -0.81 13.91
CA ILE A 187 6.34 0.00 13.16
C ILE A 187 6.23 -0.34 11.66
N ARG A 188 6.01 0.66 10.80
CA ARG A 188 6.24 0.53 9.36
C ARG A 188 7.60 1.11 9.02
N VAL A 189 8.34 0.34 8.25
CA VAL A 189 9.68 0.64 7.73
C VAL A 189 9.70 0.52 6.21
N ASN A 190 10.78 0.97 5.60
CA ASN A 190 11.10 0.73 4.21
C ASN A 190 12.58 0.36 4.08
N PRO A 191 12.93 -0.93 3.87
CA PRO A 191 14.30 -1.41 4.09
C PRO A 191 15.38 -0.69 3.27
N GLY A 192 15.15 -0.48 1.97
CA GLY A 192 16.06 0.26 1.08
C GLY A 192 16.16 1.77 1.35
N ASN A 193 15.37 2.30 2.29
CA ASN A 193 15.53 3.65 2.85
C ASN A 193 16.01 3.63 4.32
N PHE A 194 16.11 2.45 4.95
CA PHE A 194 16.32 2.33 6.39
C PHE A 194 17.77 1.97 6.73
N ALA A 195 18.39 1.08 5.95
CA ALA A 195 19.82 0.78 6.04
C ALA A 195 20.66 1.82 5.27
N ASP A 196 20.12 2.31 4.17
CA ASP A 196 20.82 3.10 3.17
C ASP A 196 20.28 4.52 3.06
N ARG A 197 21.07 5.43 2.48
CA ARG A 197 20.56 6.75 2.06
C ARG A 197 19.61 6.56 0.88
N ARG A 198 18.79 7.58 0.60
CA ARG A 198 17.95 7.60 -0.60
C ARG A 198 18.83 7.37 -1.85
N ALA A 199 18.42 6.42 -2.68
CA ALA A 199 18.94 6.13 -4.02
C ALA A 199 19.55 7.37 -4.72
N GLN A 200 20.83 7.27 -5.08
CA GLN A 200 21.61 8.35 -5.70
C GLN A 200 21.97 8.04 -7.17
N PHE A 201 21.85 6.78 -7.61
CA PHE A 201 22.17 6.30 -8.96
C PHE A 201 23.62 6.56 -9.43
N GLU A 202 24.54 6.82 -8.50
CA GLU A 202 25.96 7.12 -8.78
C GLU A 202 26.75 5.87 -9.21
N LYS A 203 26.35 4.69 -8.75
CA LYS A 203 26.89 3.39 -9.17
C LYS A 203 25.80 2.62 -9.92
N LEU A 204 26.01 2.36 -11.20
CA LEU A 204 25.03 1.69 -12.08
C LEU A 204 25.26 0.18 -12.21
N GLU A 205 26.51 -0.27 -12.08
CA GLU A 205 26.90 -1.68 -12.15
C GLU A 205 27.27 -2.19 -10.75
N TYR A 206 26.77 -3.38 -10.42
CA TYR A 206 26.97 -4.05 -9.13
C TYR A 206 27.51 -5.45 -9.36
N THR A 207 28.51 -5.86 -8.57
CA THR A 207 28.98 -7.25 -8.53
C THR A 207 28.15 -8.08 -7.54
N GLU A 208 28.20 -9.42 -7.64
CA GLU A 208 27.62 -10.31 -6.63
C GLU A 208 28.27 -10.04 -5.25
N ASP A 209 29.58 -9.81 -5.25
CA ASP A 209 30.37 -9.31 -4.12
C ASP A 209 29.81 -8.02 -3.48
N ASP A 210 29.32 -7.06 -4.26
CA ASP A 210 28.67 -5.85 -3.74
C ASP A 210 27.28 -6.16 -3.17
N TYR A 211 26.54 -7.03 -3.87
CA TYR A 211 25.17 -7.41 -3.51
C TYR A 211 25.10 -8.12 -2.16
N GLU A 212 26.05 -9.01 -1.85
CA GLU A 212 26.14 -9.69 -0.55
C GLU A 212 26.48 -8.71 0.58
N LYS A 213 27.47 -7.83 0.38
CA LYS A 213 27.89 -6.84 1.38
C LYS A 213 26.77 -5.84 1.74
N GLU A 214 25.93 -5.46 0.77
CA GLU A 214 24.73 -4.66 1.05
C GLU A 214 23.65 -5.44 1.82
N LEU A 215 23.53 -6.76 1.63
CA LEU A 215 22.61 -7.59 2.44
C LEU A 215 23.08 -7.72 3.88
N GLU A 216 24.37 -7.97 4.12
CA GLU A 216 24.95 -8.00 5.48
C GLU A 216 24.74 -6.67 6.21
N HIS A 217 24.93 -5.53 5.52
CA HIS A 217 24.68 -4.20 6.08
C HIS A 217 23.20 -3.98 6.40
N ILE A 218 22.29 -4.36 5.50
CA ILE A 218 20.84 -4.30 5.73
C ILE A 218 20.46 -5.11 6.97
N GLU A 219 20.92 -6.36 7.09
CA GLU A 219 20.66 -7.20 8.27
C GLU A 219 21.19 -6.55 9.55
N LYS A 220 22.45 -6.13 9.56
CA LYS A 220 23.14 -5.52 10.71
C LYS A 220 22.46 -4.25 11.21
N VAL A 221 21.91 -3.42 10.31
CA VAL A 221 21.15 -2.21 10.70
C VAL A 221 19.72 -2.55 11.13
N PHE A 222 19.13 -3.61 10.60
CA PHE A 222 17.72 -3.94 10.79
C PHE A 222 17.45 -4.83 12.01
N SER A 223 18.27 -5.85 12.27
CA SER A 223 18.07 -6.83 13.34
C SER A 223 17.84 -6.22 14.74
N PRO A 224 18.54 -5.14 15.18
CA PRO A 224 18.25 -4.49 16.45
C PRO A 224 16.81 -3.97 16.59
N LEU A 225 16.18 -3.56 15.48
CA LEU A 225 14.77 -3.17 15.46
C LEU A 225 13.84 -4.39 15.52
N VAL A 226 14.21 -5.50 14.86
CA VAL A 226 13.47 -6.77 14.88
C VAL A 226 13.44 -7.34 16.30
N GLU A 227 14.61 -7.45 16.95
CA GLU A 227 14.75 -7.88 18.34
C GLU A 227 13.94 -6.99 19.30
N LYS A 228 14.00 -5.66 19.12
CA LYS A 228 13.23 -4.74 19.96
C LYS A 228 11.73 -4.87 19.73
N CYS A 229 11.27 -5.02 18.48
CA CYS A 229 9.86 -5.28 18.20
C CYS A 229 9.40 -6.62 18.79
N LYS A 230 10.20 -7.69 18.70
CA LYS A 230 9.95 -8.96 19.40
C LYS A 230 9.82 -8.76 20.91
N LYS A 231 10.79 -8.11 21.55
CA LYS A 231 10.84 -7.87 23.01
C LYS A 231 9.61 -7.12 23.55
N TYR A 232 9.11 -6.13 22.81
CA TYR A 232 7.94 -5.33 23.21
C TYR A 232 6.61 -5.82 22.57
N GLY A 233 6.61 -6.96 21.86
CA GLY A 233 5.41 -7.51 21.21
C GLY A 233 4.80 -6.59 20.15
N ARG A 234 5.63 -5.85 19.40
CA ARG A 234 5.19 -4.88 18.39
C ARG A 234 5.09 -5.54 17.02
N ALA A 235 4.03 -5.23 16.29
CA ALA A 235 3.92 -5.65 14.89
C ALA A 235 4.88 -4.86 13.99
N MET A 236 5.30 -5.45 12.88
CA MET A 236 6.11 -4.76 11.88
C MET A 236 5.43 -4.81 10.51
N ARG A 237 5.57 -3.73 9.73
CA ARG A 237 5.22 -3.68 8.31
C ARG A 237 6.46 -3.33 7.50
N ILE A 238 6.95 -4.29 6.73
CA ILE A 238 7.80 -4.02 5.57
C ILE A 238 6.92 -3.31 4.52
N GLY A 239 7.34 -2.13 4.05
CA GLY A 239 6.51 -1.26 3.21
C GLY A 239 7.30 -0.59 2.10
N THR A 240 7.54 -1.35 1.03
CA THR A 240 8.25 -1.00 -0.20
C THR A 240 7.35 -0.24 -1.19
N ASN A 241 7.94 0.54 -2.10
CA ASN A 241 7.25 1.21 -3.22
C ASN A 241 8.23 1.47 -4.39
N HIS A 242 7.72 1.83 -5.57
CA HIS A 242 8.50 2.10 -6.79
C HIS A 242 9.53 3.22 -6.58
N GLY A 243 9.10 4.37 -6.03
CA GLY A 243 9.94 5.54 -5.73
C GLY A 243 10.91 5.35 -4.55
N SER A 244 11.16 4.11 -4.14
CA SER A 244 12.07 3.71 -3.08
C SER A 244 12.71 2.34 -3.33
N LEU A 245 12.82 1.90 -4.60
CA LEU A 245 13.72 0.82 -4.95
C LEU A 245 15.16 1.33 -4.77
N SER A 246 16.04 0.52 -4.17
CA SER A 246 17.46 0.88 -4.05
C SER A 246 18.15 0.80 -5.42
N ASP A 247 19.25 1.52 -5.57
CA ASP A 247 20.05 1.56 -6.81
C ASP A 247 20.41 0.15 -7.30
N ARG A 248 20.77 -0.75 -6.38
CA ARG A 248 20.94 -2.21 -6.60
C ARG A 248 19.73 -2.88 -7.27
N ILE A 249 18.52 -2.67 -6.75
CA ILE A 249 17.31 -3.31 -7.26
C ILE A 249 16.90 -2.69 -8.62
N MET A 250 17.11 -1.39 -8.78
CA MET A 250 16.92 -0.69 -10.05
C MET A 250 17.89 -1.18 -11.13
N SER A 251 19.15 -1.45 -10.79
CA SER A 251 20.15 -2.02 -11.69
C SER A 251 19.79 -3.45 -12.12
N TYR A 252 19.56 -4.36 -11.16
CA TYR A 252 19.29 -5.78 -11.46
C TYR A 252 17.89 -6.08 -12.04
N TYR A 253 16.86 -5.27 -11.73
CA TYR A 253 15.46 -5.57 -12.05
C TYR A 253 14.67 -4.42 -12.69
N GLY A 254 15.24 -3.22 -12.81
CA GLY A 254 14.51 -2.01 -13.22
C GLY A 254 13.42 -1.58 -12.25
N ASP A 255 12.71 -0.49 -12.58
CA ASP A 255 11.42 -0.18 -11.95
C ASP A 255 10.36 -1.16 -12.46
N SER A 256 10.30 -2.33 -11.83
CA SER A 256 9.41 -3.41 -12.22
C SER A 256 8.69 -4.03 -11.02
N PRO A 257 7.51 -4.65 -11.24
CA PRO A 257 6.85 -5.45 -10.21
C PRO A 257 7.75 -6.56 -9.65
N ARG A 258 8.69 -7.10 -10.46
CA ARG A 258 9.69 -8.07 -10.01
C ARG A 258 10.66 -7.44 -9.00
N GLY A 259 11.21 -6.26 -9.30
CA GLY A 259 12.07 -5.51 -8.37
C GLY A 259 11.36 -5.23 -7.04
N MET A 260 10.12 -4.72 -7.10
CA MET A 260 9.28 -4.48 -5.91
C MET A 260 9.01 -5.74 -5.07
N VAL A 261 8.79 -6.90 -5.71
CA VAL A 261 8.59 -8.17 -5.02
C VAL A 261 9.90 -8.64 -4.38
N ILE A 262 11.03 -8.61 -5.10
CA ILE A 262 12.33 -9.10 -4.61
C ILE A 262 12.80 -8.30 -3.38
N ILE A 263 12.78 -6.96 -3.41
CA ILE A 263 13.16 -6.15 -2.23
C ILE A 263 12.27 -6.44 -1.01
N SER A 264 10.99 -6.77 -1.23
CA SER A 264 10.07 -7.16 -0.16
C SER A 264 10.43 -8.53 0.42
N PHE A 265 10.74 -9.51 -0.43
CA PHE A 265 11.10 -10.87 0.00
C PHE A 265 12.46 -10.92 0.71
N LEU A 266 13.49 -10.24 0.21
CA LEU A 266 14.83 -10.24 0.80
C LEU A 266 14.78 -9.83 2.27
N THR A 267 14.14 -8.70 2.60
CA THR A 267 13.98 -8.31 3.99
C THR A 267 13.12 -9.28 4.77
N ILE A 268 12.02 -9.79 4.21
CA ILE A 268 11.15 -10.75 4.90
C ILE A 268 11.91 -12.01 5.32
N TYR A 269 12.82 -12.53 4.49
CA TYR A 269 13.71 -13.64 4.86
C TYR A 269 14.63 -13.26 6.04
N LEU A 270 15.26 -12.08 5.98
CA LEU A 270 16.07 -11.51 7.08
C LEU A 270 15.25 -11.13 8.35
N THR A 271 13.91 -11.25 8.33
CA THR A 271 13.04 -10.90 9.48
C THR A 271 12.31 -12.09 10.11
N ILE A 272 12.33 -13.28 9.49
CA ILE A 272 11.58 -14.47 9.98
C ILE A 272 12.57 -15.55 10.46
N ILE A 273 13.38 -15.14 11.42
CA ILE A 273 14.01 -15.97 12.44
C ILE A 273 13.66 -15.30 13.77
#